data_AF-A0A953C2R3-F1
#
_entry.id   AF-A0A953C2R3-F1
#
_cell.length_a   1.000
_cell.length_b   1.000
_cell.length_c   1.000
_cell.angle_alpha   90.00
_cell.angle_beta   90.00
_cell.angle_gamma   90.00
#
_symmetry.space_group_name_H-M   'P 1'
#
loop_
_entity.id
_entity.type
_entity.pdbx_description
1 polymer ?
#
loop_
_entity_poly.entity_id
_entity_poly.type
_entity_poly.pdbx_seq_one_letter_code
_entity_poly.pdbx_strand_id
1 'polypeptide(L)'
;MRKLCSVMLAAAGIMIAGTQYSHADAVIATVGPMTGSDAAFGAQMRAGFEQAVADLNAAGGVLGQKLVGEVGDDACDSKQAVAVANQMAGKGVKLVAGHFCSGSSIPASDVYAEEKVIQISPGSTNPKLTEQGKSNVFRVCGRDDQQGAVAGDFIAQHYKGKKIAIVHDKTQYGQGLADETKKQLNKLGVQEVLFESINRGEKDFTALVSKLKGANVDLLYFGGYYVEAGLIVRQMRDQGMDTILMAGDALVTDEYWAITGKLGEGTLMTFSPDPRKNPVAVPVVEKFRAKGIEPEGYTLYTYGAVQAWAQAAAQAKSLDSDKVVAALRSGTFDTVLGKIGFDAKGDVTAPGYVVYVWKDGKYDYVSSK
;
A
#
# COMPACT_ATOMS: atom_id res chain seq x y z
N MET A 1 -89.66 -26.24 -9.63
CA MET A 1 -88.93 -26.43 -8.35
C MET A 1 -87.83 -27.48 -8.55
N ARG A 2 -86.60 -27.16 -8.13
CA ARG A 2 -85.29 -27.84 -8.33
C ARG A 2 -84.43 -27.12 -9.39
N LYS A 3 -83.15 -26.79 -9.20
CA LYS A 3 -82.20 -26.72 -8.06
C LYS A 3 -81.01 -25.86 -8.57
N LEU A 4 -80.35 -25.13 -7.67
CA LEU A 4 -79.10 -24.36 -7.89
C LEU A 4 -77.99 -25.20 -8.54
N CYS A 5 -77.09 -24.54 -9.30
CA CYS A 5 -75.64 -24.62 -9.06
C CYS A 5 -74.86 -23.56 -9.86
N SER A 6 -74.26 -22.62 -9.14
CA SER A 6 -73.29 -21.63 -9.61
C SER A 6 -71.92 -22.29 -9.77
N VAL A 7 -71.20 -22.02 -10.87
CA VAL A 7 -69.78 -22.36 -11.01
C VAL A 7 -68.99 -21.06 -11.18
N MET A 8 -68.25 -20.71 -10.13
CA MET A 8 -67.22 -19.67 -10.11
C MET A 8 -65.93 -20.26 -10.70
N LEU A 9 -65.40 -19.67 -11.78
CA LEU A 9 -64.05 -19.95 -12.27
C LEU A 9 -63.04 -19.11 -11.47
N ALA A 10 -62.21 -19.76 -10.67
CA ALA A 10 -61.06 -19.13 -10.01
C ALA A 10 -59.80 -19.38 -10.84
N ALA A 11 -59.15 -18.31 -11.30
CA ALA A 11 -57.86 -18.36 -11.98
C ALA A 11 -56.73 -18.55 -10.94
N ALA A 12 -56.02 -19.67 -11.01
CA ALA A 12 -54.84 -19.93 -10.20
C ALA A 12 -53.58 -19.42 -10.92
N GLY A 13 -53.13 -18.22 -10.55
CA GLY A 13 -51.80 -17.73 -10.91
C GLY A 13 -50.75 -18.39 -10.01
N ILE A 14 -49.91 -19.25 -10.59
CA ILE A 14 -48.73 -19.82 -9.91
C ILE A 14 -47.68 -18.70 -9.82
N MET A 15 -47.61 -18.03 -8.67
CA MET A 15 -46.43 -17.24 -8.31
C MET A 15 -45.33 -18.22 -7.87
N ILE A 16 -44.32 -18.39 -8.73
CA ILE A 16 -43.04 -18.99 -8.34
C ILE A 16 -42.35 -17.99 -7.42
N ALA A 17 -42.55 -18.14 -6.11
CA ALA A 17 -41.73 -17.48 -5.11
C ALA A 17 -40.33 -18.09 -5.18
N GLY A 18 -39.43 -17.44 -5.92
CA GLY A 18 -38.01 -17.75 -5.84
C GLY A 18 -37.54 -17.49 -4.42
N THR A 19 -37.13 -18.53 -3.71
CA THR A 19 -36.46 -18.43 -2.42
C THR A 19 -35.15 -17.67 -2.62
N GLN A 20 -35.15 -16.37 -2.35
CA GLN A 20 -33.91 -15.62 -2.15
C GLN A 20 -33.26 -16.18 -0.89
N TYR A 21 -32.32 -17.10 -1.06
CA TYR A 21 -31.35 -17.43 -0.02
C TYR A 21 -30.58 -16.14 0.29
N SER A 22 -30.95 -15.47 1.37
CA SER A 22 -30.17 -14.37 1.95
C SER A 22 -28.85 -14.97 2.42
N HIS A 23 -27.83 -14.93 1.58
CA HIS A 23 -26.46 -15.21 2.03
C HIS A 23 -26.08 -14.20 3.12
N ALA A 24 -25.35 -14.65 4.14
CA ALA A 24 -24.77 -13.75 5.13
C ALA A 24 -23.79 -12.78 4.45
N ASP A 25 -23.69 -11.55 4.97
CA ASP A 25 -22.76 -10.56 4.45
C ASP A 25 -21.30 -11.05 4.58
N ALA A 26 -20.47 -10.68 3.62
CA ALA A 26 -19.04 -10.99 3.61
C ALA A 26 -18.26 -9.85 4.27
N VAL A 27 -17.64 -10.11 5.42
CA VAL A 27 -16.84 -9.11 6.14
C VAL A 27 -15.44 -9.06 5.56
N ILE A 28 -14.98 -7.86 5.18
CA ILE A 28 -13.60 -7.58 4.77
C ILE A 28 -13.09 -6.36 5.54
N ALA A 29 -11.77 -6.18 5.64
CA ALA A 29 -11.17 -5.10 6.41
C ALA A 29 -10.05 -4.39 5.65
N THR A 30 -9.85 -3.12 5.98
CA THR A 30 -8.57 -2.43 5.79
C THR A 30 -7.94 -2.21 7.16
N VAL A 31 -6.66 -2.50 7.30
CA VAL A 31 -5.92 -2.28 8.54
C VAL A 31 -4.63 -1.55 8.21
N GLY A 32 -4.33 -0.47 8.91
CA GLY A 32 -3.16 0.37 8.67
C GLY A 32 -3.06 1.47 9.73
N PRO A 33 -2.14 2.43 9.56
CA PRO A 33 -1.94 3.52 10.52
C PRO A 33 -3.04 4.56 10.35
N MET A 34 -4.21 4.33 10.94
CA MET A 34 -5.32 5.28 10.86
C MET A 34 -5.08 6.50 11.76
N THR A 35 -4.19 6.36 12.75
CA THR A 35 -3.72 7.43 13.62
C THR A 35 -2.19 7.48 13.69
N GLY A 36 -1.66 8.45 14.43
CA GLY A 36 -0.21 8.63 14.61
C GLY A 36 0.46 9.35 13.44
N SER A 37 1.80 9.28 13.40
CA SER A 37 2.61 10.02 12.43
C SER A 37 2.38 9.61 10.97
N ASP A 38 1.83 8.42 10.72
CA ASP A 38 1.58 7.91 9.37
C ASP A 38 0.10 7.95 8.97
N ALA A 39 -0.73 8.71 9.71
CA ALA A 39 -2.18 8.79 9.48
C ALA A 39 -2.58 9.13 8.03
N ALA A 40 -1.73 9.88 7.31
CA ALA A 40 -1.91 10.18 5.90
C ALA A 40 -2.03 8.91 5.04
N PHE A 41 -1.18 7.90 5.29
CA PHE A 41 -1.26 6.62 4.59
C PHE A 41 -2.49 5.81 5.02
N GLY A 42 -2.88 5.84 6.29
CA GLY A 42 -4.14 5.24 6.74
C GLY A 42 -5.36 5.86 6.06
N ALA A 43 -5.37 7.19 5.89
CA ALA A 43 -6.42 7.89 5.17
C ALA A 43 -6.46 7.51 3.69
N GLN A 44 -5.30 7.42 3.02
CA GLN A 44 -5.20 6.92 1.65
C GLN A 44 -5.78 5.50 1.53
N MET A 45 -5.37 4.58 2.42
CA MET A 45 -5.87 3.20 2.44
C MET A 45 -7.38 3.14 2.66
N ARG A 46 -7.88 3.86 3.67
CA ARG A 46 -9.30 3.89 4.02
C ARG A 46 -10.15 4.39 2.86
N ALA A 47 -9.74 5.48 2.21
CA ALA A 47 -10.45 6.01 1.05
C ALA A 47 -10.53 5.00 -0.11
N GLY A 48 -9.41 4.33 -0.40
CA GLY A 48 -9.34 3.28 -1.43
C GLY A 48 -10.25 2.10 -1.13
N PHE A 49 -10.19 1.61 0.11
CA PHE A 49 -10.98 0.49 0.59
C PHE A 49 -12.49 0.79 0.58
N GLU A 50 -12.91 1.91 1.18
CA GLU A 50 -14.33 2.29 1.28
C GLU A 50 -14.94 2.48 -0.12
N GLN A 51 -14.18 3.06 -1.06
CA GLN A 51 -14.64 3.22 -2.44
C GLN A 51 -14.77 1.89 -3.18
N ALA A 52 -13.83 0.95 -2.98
CA ALA A 52 -13.91 -0.40 -3.58
C ALA A 52 -15.10 -1.19 -3.04
N VAL A 53 -15.33 -1.14 -1.72
CA VAL A 53 -16.50 -1.76 -1.08
C VAL A 53 -17.79 -1.19 -1.64
N ALA A 54 -17.88 0.14 -1.76
CA ALA A 54 -19.07 0.81 -2.29
C ALA A 54 -19.36 0.39 -3.74
N ASP A 55 -18.32 0.36 -4.58
CA ASP A 55 -18.47 0.03 -6.00
C ASP A 55 -18.83 -1.44 -6.23
N LEU A 56 -18.21 -2.36 -5.48
CA LEU A 56 -18.56 -3.78 -5.52
C LEU A 56 -19.98 -4.03 -5.03
N ASN A 57 -20.40 -3.38 -3.95
CA ASN A 57 -21.77 -3.49 -3.45
C ASN A 57 -22.80 -2.93 -4.43
N ALA A 58 -22.52 -1.80 -5.08
CA ALA A 58 -23.37 -1.24 -6.13
C ALA A 58 -23.48 -2.19 -7.35
N ALA A 59 -22.46 -3.01 -7.59
CA ALA A 59 -22.45 -4.05 -8.62
C ALA A 59 -23.10 -5.39 -8.19
N GLY A 60 -23.75 -5.44 -7.02
CA GLY A 60 -24.42 -6.64 -6.52
C GLY A 60 -23.59 -7.47 -5.53
N GLY A 61 -22.46 -6.94 -5.07
CA GLY A 61 -21.58 -7.59 -4.09
C GLY A 61 -20.67 -8.66 -4.71
N VAL A 62 -20.14 -9.54 -3.87
CA VAL A 62 -19.27 -10.65 -4.29
C VAL A 62 -20.03 -11.95 -4.08
N LEU A 63 -20.23 -12.71 -5.17
CA LEU A 63 -21.05 -13.94 -5.16
C LEU A 63 -22.49 -13.70 -4.64
N GLY A 64 -23.05 -12.51 -4.93
CA GLY A 64 -24.37 -12.09 -4.46
C GLY A 64 -24.41 -11.70 -2.97
N GLN A 65 -23.27 -11.65 -2.28
CA GLN A 65 -23.16 -11.23 -0.88
C GLN A 65 -22.69 -9.79 -0.80
N LYS A 66 -23.37 -8.99 0.01
CA LYS A 66 -22.93 -7.62 0.31
C LYS A 66 -21.64 -7.68 1.14
N LEU A 67 -20.72 -6.79 0.81
CA LEU A 67 -19.50 -6.57 1.57
C LEU A 67 -19.77 -5.64 2.75
N VAL A 68 -19.35 -6.05 3.94
CA VAL A 68 -19.30 -5.22 5.15
C VAL A 68 -17.83 -4.89 5.41
N GLY A 69 -17.50 -3.59 5.38
CA GLY A 69 -16.14 -3.10 5.56
C GLY A 69 -15.83 -2.79 7.02
N GLU A 70 -14.70 -3.31 7.49
CA GLU A 70 -14.11 -3.02 8.80
C GLU A 70 -12.85 -2.17 8.64
N VAL A 71 -12.59 -1.29 9.61
CA VAL A 71 -11.39 -0.44 9.62
C VAL A 71 -10.64 -0.70 10.92
N GLY A 72 -9.39 -1.15 10.80
CA GLY A 72 -8.49 -1.36 11.93
C GLY A 72 -7.38 -0.32 11.96
N ASP A 73 -7.08 0.19 13.14
CA ASP A 73 -5.95 1.09 13.37
C ASP A 73 -4.80 0.34 14.02
N ASP A 74 -3.69 0.17 13.31
CA ASP A 74 -2.47 -0.42 13.85
C ASP A 74 -1.45 0.62 14.34
N ALA A 75 -1.67 1.92 14.08
CA ALA A 75 -0.76 3.02 14.38
C ALA A 75 0.71 2.81 13.93
N CYS A 76 0.96 1.90 12.97
CA CYS A 76 2.28 1.37 12.65
C CYS A 76 3.08 0.80 13.84
N ASP A 77 2.37 0.32 14.86
CA ASP A 77 2.91 -0.41 16.00
C ASP A 77 2.71 -1.92 15.86
N SER A 78 3.79 -2.67 16.12
CA SER A 78 3.82 -4.11 15.94
C SER A 78 2.86 -4.87 16.87
N LYS A 79 2.73 -4.44 18.14
CA LYS A 79 1.86 -5.11 19.11
C LYS A 79 0.40 -4.81 18.84
N GLN A 80 0.10 -3.56 18.52
CA GLN A 80 -1.24 -3.13 18.12
C GLN A 80 -1.69 -3.82 16.84
N ALA A 81 -0.81 -3.97 15.84
CA ALA A 81 -1.10 -4.72 14.63
C ALA A 81 -1.54 -6.17 14.92
N VAL A 82 -0.84 -6.87 15.82
CA VAL A 82 -1.22 -8.23 16.25
C VAL A 82 -2.57 -8.24 16.97
N ALA A 83 -2.83 -7.27 17.85
CA ALA A 83 -4.12 -7.17 18.54
C ALA A 83 -5.28 -6.94 17.57
N VAL A 84 -5.10 -6.04 16.60
CA VAL A 84 -6.10 -5.77 15.56
C VAL A 84 -6.27 -6.95 14.63
N ALA A 85 -5.19 -7.68 14.29
CA ALA A 85 -5.27 -8.89 13.49
C ALA A 85 -6.17 -9.95 14.15
N ASN A 86 -5.99 -10.18 15.46
CA ASN A 86 -6.85 -11.07 16.25
C ASN A 86 -8.30 -10.58 16.27
N GLN A 87 -8.52 -9.27 16.40
CA GLN A 87 -9.87 -8.69 16.33
C GLN A 87 -10.53 -8.95 14.98
N MET A 88 -9.81 -8.76 13.86
CA MET A 88 -10.35 -9.00 12.51
C MET A 88 -10.64 -10.48 12.28
N ALA A 89 -9.76 -11.37 12.71
CA ALA A 89 -10.00 -12.81 12.68
C ALA A 89 -11.25 -13.20 13.48
N GLY A 90 -11.39 -12.68 14.71
CA GLY A 90 -12.57 -12.93 15.56
C GLY A 90 -13.89 -12.41 14.97
N LYS A 91 -13.84 -11.40 14.09
CA LYS A 91 -14.99 -10.92 13.31
C LYS A 91 -15.29 -11.75 12.06
N GLY A 92 -14.51 -12.79 11.77
CA GLY A 92 -14.68 -13.65 10.59
C GLY A 92 -14.32 -12.96 9.27
N VAL A 93 -13.44 -11.95 9.31
CA VAL A 93 -12.96 -11.22 8.14
C VAL A 93 -12.35 -12.17 7.12
N LYS A 94 -12.72 -12.01 5.84
CA LYS A 94 -12.23 -12.85 4.73
C LYS A 94 -10.99 -12.29 4.04
N LEU A 95 -10.83 -10.98 4.07
CA LEU A 95 -9.73 -10.22 3.48
C LEU A 95 -9.32 -9.11 4.42
N VAL A 96 -8.01 -8.98 4.65
CA VAL A 96 -7.39 -7.75 5.15
C VAL A 96 -6.59 -7.12 4.01
N ALA A 97 -7.07 -5.98 3.51
CA ALA A 97 -6.32 -5.08 2.65
C ALA A 97 -5.38 -4.24 3.53
N GLY A 98 -4.22 -4.80 3.87
CA GLY A 98 -3.31 -4.24 4.87
C GLY A 98 -2.13 -5.17 5.19
N HIS A 99 -1.18 -4.78 6.02
CA HIS A 99 -1.06 -3.46 6.63
C HIS A 99 -0.21 -2.55 5.74
N PHE A 100 0.05 -1.32 6.18
CA PHE A 100 0.99 -0.42 5.50
C PHE A 100 2.44 -0.72 5.92
N CYS A 101 2.75 -0.48 7.20
CA CYS A 101 4.10 -0.65 7.72
C CYS A 101 4.52 -2.12 7.74
N SER A 102 5.72 -2.40 7.23
CA SER A 102 6.29 -3.75 7.26
C SER A 102 6.44 -4.32 8.67
N GLY A 103 6.75 -3.47 9.66
CA GLY A 103 6.77 -3.83 11.08
C GLY A 103 5.42 -4.26 11.67
N SER A 104 4.32 -3.89 11.02
CA SER A 104 2.96 -4.29 11.38
C SER A 104 2.52 -5.52 10.56
N SER A 105 2.74 -5.49 9.25
CA SER A 105 2.32 -6.56 8.32
C SER A 105 2.97 -7.90 8.66
N ILE A 106 4.27 -7.93 8.96
CA ILE A 106 5.01 -9.17 9.19
C ILE A 106 4.46 -9.95 10.40
N PRO A 107 4.34 -9.38 11.61
CA PRO A 107 3.79 -10.10 12.75
C PRO A 107 2.27 -10.33 12.65
N ALA A 108 1.50 -9.40 12.05
CA ALA A 108 0.07 -9.63 11.82
C ALA A 108 -0.19 -10.81 10.87
N SER A 109 0.71 -11.04 9.91
CA SER A 109 0.61 -12.17 8.97
C SER A 109 0.65 -13.55 9.64
N ASP A 110 1.27 -13.68 10.81
CA ASP A 110 1.26 -14.92 11.59
C ASP A 110 -0.18 -15.24 12.06
N VAL A 111 -0.86 -14.26 12.65
CA VAL A 111 -2.26 -14.39 13.09
C VAL A 111 -3.17 -14.72 11.89
N TYR A 112 -3.03 -14.00 10.78
CA TYR A 112 -3.86 -14.24 9.60
C TYR A 112 -3.62 -15.62 8.99
N ALA A 113 -2.39 -16.13 9.01
CA ALA A 113 -2.08 -17.48 8.54
C ALA A 113 -2.74 -18.57 9.41
N GLU A 114 -2.70 -18.41 10.74
CA GLU A 114 -3.34 -19.34 11.69
C GLU A 114 -4.87 -19.33 11.52
N GLU A 115 -5.45 -18.14 11.37
CA GLU A 115 -6.91 -17.92 11.29
C GLU A 115 -7.46 -18.02 9.85
N LYS A 116 -6.60 -18.38 8.89
CA LYS A 116 -6.92 -18.47 7.45
C LYS A 116 -7.55 -17.20 6.87
N VAL A 117 -7.16 -16.02 7.35
CA VAL A 117 -7.57 -14.73 6.79
C VAL A 117 -6.62 -14.36 5.66
N ILE A 118 -7.12 -13.95 4.49
CA ILE A 118 -6.24 -13.54 3.39
C ILE A 118 -5.72 -12.13 3.68
N GLN A 119 -4.41 -11.94 3.60
CA GLN A 119 -3.79 -10.63 3.69
C GLN A 119 -3.30 -10.21 2.30
N ILE A 120 -3.74 -9.05 1.82
CA ILE A 120 -3.18 -8.41 0.62
C ILE A 120 -2.70 -7.01 1.02
N SER A 121 -1.40 -6.85 1.20
CA SER A 121 -0.85 -5.55 1.59
C SER A 121 -0.79 -4.59 0.40
N PRO A 122 -1.29 -3.34 0.54
CA PRO A 122 -1.16 -2.33 -0.49
C PRO A 122 0.19 -1.59 -0.46
N GLY A 123 0.97 -1.66 0.63
CA GLY A 123 2.16 -0.82 0.81
C GLY A 123 3.29 -1.40 1.67
N SER A 124 3.25 -2.67 2.04
CA SER A 124 4.33 -3.32 2.81
C SER A 124 5.36 -3.96 1.89
N THR A 125 6.47 -3.24 1.74
CA THR A 125 7.50 -3.53 0.73
C THR A 125 8.63 -4.44 1.22
N ASN A 126 8.76 -4.69 2.52
CA ASN A 126 9.90 -5.48 3.01
C ASN A 126 9.83 -6.91 2.46
N PRO A 127 10.91 -7.44 1.83
CA PRO A 127 11.00 -8.80 1.31
C PRO A 127 10.45 -9.88 2.23
N LYS A 128 10.74 -9.78 3.54
CA LYS A 128 10.39 -10.78 4.55
C LYS A 128 8.90 -11.10 4.60
N LEU A 129 8.00 -10.16 4.26
CA LEU A 129 6.56 -10.40 4.31
C LEU A 129 6.15 -11.68 3.57
N THR A 130 6.59 -11.87 2.31
CA THR A 130 6.25 -13.04 1.48
C THR A 130 7.34 -14.12 1.46
N GLU A 131 8.45 -13.93 2.18
CA GLU A 131 9.52 -14.94 2.28
C GLU A 131 9.36 -15.88 3.48
N GLN A 132 8.28 -15.73 4.24
CA GLN A 132 7.93 -16.59 5.38
C GLN A 132 7.19 -17.87 4.98
N GLY A 133 6.93 -18.09 3.69
CA GLY A 133 6.26 -19.30 3.18
C GLY A 133 4.76 -19.38 3.47
N LYS A 134 4.12 -18.26 3.85
CA LYS A 134 2.68 -18.19 4.14
C LYS A 134 1.88 -18.16 2.84
N SER A 135 0.93 -19.09 2.69
CA SER A 135 0.17 -19.25 1.45
C SER A 135 -0.84 -18.12 1.19
N ASN A 136 -1.34 -17.50 2.26
CA ASN A 136 -2.41 -16.51 2.31
C ASN A 136 -1.95 -15.05 2.37
N VAL A 137 -0.64 -14.80 2.20
CA VAL A 137 -0.05 -13.46 2.23
C VAL A 137 0.31 -13.05 0.81
N PHE A 138 -0.18 -11.87 0.41
CA PHE A 138 0.07 -11.26 -0.88
C PHE A 138 0.35 -9.77 -0.71
N ARG A 139 0.85 -9.14 -1.77
CA ARG A 139 0.97 -7.68 -1.85
C ARG A 139 0.72 -7.20 -3.27
N VAL A 140 0.13 -6.01 -3.39
CA VAL A 140 -0.06 -5.31 -4.68
C VAL A 140 0.94 -4.17 -4.89
N CYS A 141 1.83 -3.93 -3.92
CA CYS A 141 3.03 -3.10 -4.07
C CYS A 141 4.26 -3.95 -4.42
N GLY A 142 5.34 -3.29 -4.84
CA GLY A 142 6.64 -3.92 -5.06
C GLY A 142 7.39 -4.27 -3.77
N ARG A 143 8.68 -4.60 -3.90
CA ARG A 143 9.57 -4.99 -2.80
C ARG A 143 10.79 -4.09 -2.63
N ASP A 144 11.34 -4.00 -1.43
CA ASP A 144 12.51 -3.15 -1.13
C ASP A 144 13.82 -3.63 -1.77
N ASP A 145 13.97 -4.93 -2.08
CA ASP A 145 15.12 -5.44 -2.84
C ASP A 145 15.10 -4.96 -4.30
N GLN A 146 13.90 -4.84 -4.89
CA GLN A 146 13.71 -4.23 -6.20
C GLN A 146 13.86 -2.71 -6.13
N GLN A 147 13.24 -2.07 -5.12
CA GLN A 147 13.26 -0.62 -4.94
C GLN A 147 14.67 -0.10 -4.66
N GLY A 148 15.41 -0.75 -3.75
CA GLY A 148 16.78 -0.40 -3.42
C GLY A 148 17.74 -0.62 -4.59
N ALA A 149 17.47 -1.62 -5.45
CA ALA A 149 18.21 -1.77 -6.70
C ALA A 149 18.00 -0.57 -7.64
N VAL A 150 16.74 -0.15 -7.87
CA VAL A 150 16.42 1.02 -8.70
C VAL A 150 17.03 2.30 -8.13
N ALA A 151 16.93 2.51 -6.80
CA ALA A 151 17.52 3.66 -6.14
C ALA A 151 19.06 3.68 -6.26
N GLY A 152 19.71 2.55 -6.00
CA GLY A 152 21.16 2.41 -6.11
C GLY A 152 21.67 2.61 -7.53
N ASP A 153 20.99 2.03 -8.53
CA ASP A 153 21.30 2.21 -9.95
C ASP A 153 21.20 3.69 -10.34
N PHE A 154 20.11 4.35 -9.96
CA PHE A 154 19.88 5.76 -10.26
C PHE A 154 20.95 6.66 -9.64
N ILE A 155 21.27 6.46 -8.35
CA ILE A 155 22.30 7.23 -7.66
C ILE A 155 23.68 7.01 -8.31
N ALA A 156 24.06 5.76 -8.60
CA ALA A 156 25.34 5.45 -9.22
C ALA A 156 25.48 6.05 -10.62
N GLN A 157 24.39 6.10 -11.39
CA GLN A 157 24.37 6.67 -12.73
C GLN A 157 24.40 8.21 -12.73
N HIS A 158 23.59 8.86 -11.89
CA HIS A 158 23.34 10.30 -11.97
C HIS A 158 24.16 11.14 -10.98
N TYR A 159 24.68 10.52 -9.91
CA TYR A 159 25.46 11.19 -8.86
C TYR A 159 26.88 10.63 -8.76
N LYS A 160 27.45 10.22 -9.89
CA LYS A 160 28.82 9.70 -9.95
C LYS A 160 29.82 10.73 -9.41
N GLY A 161 30.69 10.28 -8.50
CA GLY A 161 31.70 11.13 -7.86
C GLY A 161 31.16 12.04 -6.75
N LYS A 162 29.88 11.97 -6.43
CA LYS A 162 29.26 12.69 -5.31
C LYS A 162 29.40 11.91 -4.01
N LYS A 163 29.42 12.63 -2.90
CA LYS A 163 29.47 12.05 -1.55
C LYS A 163 28.07 11.65 -1.11
N ILE A 164 27.83 10.34 -1.07
CA ILE A 164 26.54 9.76 -0.71
C ILE A 164 26.54 9.40 0.78
N ALA A 165 25.54 9.84 1.54
CA ALA A 165 25.25 9.32 2.87
C ALA A 165 23.97 8.50 2.85
N ILE A 166 23.87 7.53 3.76
CA ILE A 166 22.68 6.71 3.94
C ILE A 166 22.26 6.83 5.41
N VAL A 167 20.99 7.14 5.64
CA VAL A 167 20.39 7.22 6.97
C VAL A 167 19.11 6.40 7.00
N HIS A 168 18.84 5.69 8.09
CA HIS A 168 17.58 4.96 8.26
C HIS A 168 16.90 5.21 9.61
N ASP A 169 15.60 4.94 9.69
CA ASP A 169 14.78 5.16 10.90
C ASP A 169 14.72 3.97 11.88
N LYS A 170 15.55 2.95 11.64
CA LYS A 170 15.63 1.67 12.39
C LYS A 170 14.38 0.78 12.31
N THR A 171 13.35 1.17 11.56
CA THR A 171 12.20 0.30 11.34
C THR A 171 12.56 -0.84 10.38
N GLN A 172 11.77 -1.92 10.38
CA GLN A 172 11.96 -3.03 9.44
C GLN A 172 11.91 -2.57 7.97
N TYR A 173 11.06 -1.58 7.66
CA TYR A 173 11.01 -0.97 6.33
C TYR A 173 12.23 -0.08 6.08
N GLY A 174 12.41 0.97 6.90
CA GLY A 174 13.41 1.99 6.63
C GLY A 174 14.83 1.45 6.62
N GLN A 175 15.18 0.59 7.58
CA GLN A 175 16.48 -0.08 7.57
C GLN A 175 16.62 -1.04 6.40
N GLY A 176 15.61 -1.87 6.13
CA GLY A 176 15.65 -2.86 5.05
C GLY A 176 15.87 -2.21 3.68
N LEU A 177 15.17 -1.12 3.40
CA LEU A 177 15.32 -0.37 2.15
C LEU A 177 16.68 0.33 2.06
N ALA A 178 17.17 0.93 3.16
CA ALA A 178 18.49 1.52 3.22
C ALA A 178 19.61 0.49 2.97
N ASP A 179 19.47 -0.71 3.55
CA ASP A 179 20.43 -1.81 3.40
C ASP A 179 20.45 -2.34 1.96
N GLU A 180 19.29 -2.55 1.31
CA GLU A 180 19.25 -2.99 -0.09
C GLU A 180 19.79 -1.92 -1.05
N THR A 181 19.55 -0.63 -0.78
CA THR A 181 20.13 0.48 -1.55
C THR A 181 21.64 0.55 -1.38
N LYS A 182 22.13 0.47 -0.13
CA LYS A 182 23.57 0.40 0.18
C LYS A 182 24.23 -0.78 -0.54
N LYS A 183 23.60 -1.96 -0.50
CA LYS A 183 24.09 -3.17 -1.15
C LYS A 183 24.22 -2.99 -2.66
N GLN A 184 23.23 -2.37 -3.33
CA GLN A 184 23.32 -2.10 -4.75
C GLN A 184 24.42 -1.06 -5.07
N LEU A 185 24.49 0.04 -4.32
CA LEU A 185 25.56 1.04 -4.50
C LEU A 185 26.95 0.43 -4.39
N ASN A 186 27.18 -0.36 -3.34
CA ASN A 186 28.47 -1.02 -3.11
C ASN A 186 28.82 -2.00 -4.24
N LYS A 187 27.83 -2.75 -4.74
CA LYS A 187 28.00 -3.64 -5.90
C LYS A 187 28.42 -2.87 -7.16
N LEU A 188 27.97 -1.63 -7.32
CA LEU A 188 28.35 -0.74 -8.43
C LEU A 188 29.63 0.06 -8.16
N GLY A 189 30.32 -0.18 -7.04
CA GLY A 189 31.57 0.49 -6.67
C GLY A 189 31.39 1.88 -6.06
N VAL A 190 30.17 2.26 -5.66
CA VAL A 190 29.89 3.50 -4.93
C VAL A 190 29.80 3.17 -3.44
N GLN A 191 30.74 3.67 -2.64
CA GLN A 191 30.71 3.54 -1.19
C GLN A 191 30.09 4.81 -0.57
N GLU A 192 29.18 4.64 0.39
CA GLU A 192 28.68 5.78 1.15
C GLU A 192 29.76 6.34 2.09
N VAL A 193 29.78 7.66 2.28
CA VAL A 193 30.70 8.33 3.21
C VAL A 193 30.23 8.25 4.66
N LEU A 194 28.94 8.00 4.87
CA LEU A 194 28.28 7.87 6.17
C LEU A 194 27.12 6.88 6.05
N PHE A 195 27.00 6.01 7.05
CA PHE A 195 25.85 5.15 7.26
C PHE A 195 25.37 5.33 8.70
N GLU A 196 24.25 6.00 8.89
CA GLU A 196 23.76 6.39 10.21
C GLU A 196 22.30 5.96 10.41
N SER A 197 21.81 6.17 11.62
CA SER A 197 20.41 5.95 11.93
C SER A 197 19.88 7.05 12.83
N ILE A 198 18.56 7.26 12.77
CA ILE A 198 17.82 8.09 13.71
C ILE A 198 16.88 7.22 14.54
N ASN A 199 16.23 7.81 15.55
CA ASN A 199 15.08 7.19 16.17
C ASN A 199 13.80 7.81 15.61
N ARG A 200 12.85 6.97 15.22
CA ARG A 200 11.55 7.44 14.77
C ARG A 200 10.83 8.25 15.85
N GLY A 201 10.17 9.35 15.47
CA GLY A 201 9.54 10.29 16.40
C GLY A 201 10.46 11.41 16.90
N GLU A 202 11.78 11.30 16.70
CA GLU A 202 12.72 12.39 16.93
C GLU A 202 12.38 13.61 16.05
N LYS A 203 12.60 14.81 16.59
CA LYS A 203 12.29 16.07 15.91
C LYS A 203 13.52 16.95 15.68
N ASP A 204 14.57 16.75 16.45
CA ASP A 204 15.83 17.48 16.34
C ASP A 204 16.88 16.57 15.73
N PHE A 205 17.27 16.87 14.49
CA PHE A 205 18.30 16.17 13.74
C PHE A 205 19.56 17.04 13.59
N THR A 206 19.72 18.10 14.40
CA THR A 206 20.82 19.07 14.28
C THR A 206 22.19 18.41 14.31
N ALA A 207 22.37 17.40 15.18
CA ALA A 207 23.62 16.65 15.29
C ALA A 207 23.90 15.79 14.06
N LEU A 208 22.87 15.09 13.54
CA LEU A 208 22.98 14.33 12.29
C LEU A 208 23.34 15.27 11.13
N VAL A 209 22.61 16.37 10.98
CA VAL A 209 22.84 17.36 9.91
C VAL A 209 24.24 17.96 10.02
N SER A 210 24.73 18.27 11.23
CA SER A 210 26.10 18.76 11.44
C SER A 210 27.15 17.75 10.95
N LYS A 211 26.90 16.46 11.20
CA LYS A 211 27.76 15.36 10.73
C LYS A 211 27.73 15.22 9.21
N LEU A 212 26.55 15.28 8.59
CA LEU A 212 26.39 15.28 7.13
C LEU A 212 27.11 16.48 6.49
N LYS A 213 26.99 17.66 7.09
CA LYS A 213 27.69 18.88 6.66
C LYS A 213 29.21 18.72 6.75
N GLY A 214 29.72 18.25 7.88
CA GLY A 214 31.16 18.00 8.08
C GLY A 214 31.74 16.99 7.09
N ALA A 215 30.97 15.99 6.69
CA ALA A 215 31.35 15.04 5.65
C ALA A 215 31.26 15.62 4.22
N ASN A 216 30.63 16.80 4.04
CA ASN A 216 30.30 17.42 2.77
C ASN A 216 29.41 16.53 1.89
N VAL A 217 28.32 16.02 2.45
CA VAL A 217 27.38 15.13 1.74
C VAL A 217 26.66 15.88 0.62
N ASP A 218 26.70 15.34 -0.59
CA ASP A 218 25.99 15.87 -1.76
C ASP A 218 24.57 15.29 -1.88
N LEU A 219 24.40 14.00 -1.56
CA LEU A 219 23.12 13.30 -1.58
C LEU A 219 22.96 12.46 -0.31
N LEU A 220 21.82 12.60 0.33
CA LEU A 220 21.37 11.77 1.43
C LEU A 220 20.30 10.81 0.93
N TYR A 221 20.58 9.50 0.98
CA TYR A 221 19.55 8.48 0.88
C TYR A 221 18.93 8.23 2.26
N PHE A 222 17.61 8.34 2.38
CA PHE A 222 16.89 8.12 3.62
C PHE A 222 15.91 6.95 3.51
N GLY A 223 16.15 5.90 4.30
CA GLY A 223 15.22 4.80 4.50
C GLY A 223 14.30 5.07 5.68
N GLY A 224 13.10 5.58 5.42
CA GLY A 224 12.11 5.93 6.43
C GLY A 224 10.91 6.67 5.84
N TYR A 225 10.14 7.35 6.70
CA TYR A 225 8.86 7.96 6.33
C TYR A 225 8.96 9.49 6.14
N TYR A 226 7.93 10.07 5.52
CA TYR A 226 7.87 11.48 5.14
C TYR A 226 8.07 12.48 6.29
N VAL A 227 7.67 12.16 7.53
CA VAL A 227 7.77 13.07 8.67
C VAL A 227 9.24 13.36 9.00
N GLU A 228 10.02 12.33 9.30
CA GLU A 228 11.44 12.47 9.58
C GLU A 228 12.22 12.97 8.35
N ALA A 229 11.90 12.48 7.15
CA ALA A 229 12.50 12.94 5.90
C ALA A 229 12.33 14.46 5.71
N GLY A 230 11.12 14.98 5.93
CA GLY A 230 10.82 16.39 5.80
C GLY A 230 11.53 17.25 6.84
N LEU A 231 11.59 16.80 8.09
CA LEU A 231 12.32 17.50 9.16
C LEU A 231 13.83 17.53 8.92
N ILE A 232 14.42 16.42 8.43
CA ILE A 232 15.84 16.37 8.05
C ILE A 232 16.12 17.37 6.93
N VAL A 233 15.28 17.42 5.88
CA VAL A 233 15.45 18.38 4.78
C VAL A 233 15.42 19.82 5.28
N ARG A 234 14.43 20.19 6.11
CA ARG A 234 14.36 21.54 6.67
C ARG A 234 15.64 21.90 7.43
N GLN A 235 16.09 21.01 8.31
CA GLN A 235 17.27 21.26 9.13
C GLN A 235 18.57 21.28 8.32
N MET A 236 18.68 20.50 7.24
CA MET A 236 19.78 20.62 6.27
C MET A 236 19.81 22.03 5.65
N ARG A 237 18.65 22.57 5.23
CA ARG A 237 18.56 23.92 4.67
C ARG A 237 18.85 25.01 5.70
N ASP A 238 18.37 24.86 6.94
CA ASP A 238 18.68 25.78 8.04
C ASP A 238 20.18 25.85 8.34
N GLN A 239 20.91 24.74 8.12
CA GLN A 239 22.36 24.70 8.23
C GLN A 239 23.09 25.05 6.92
N GLY A 240 22.39 25.56 5.91
CA GLY A 240 22.97 26.02 4.64
C GLY A 240 23.52 24.90 3.76
N MET A 241 22.95 23.69 3.85
CA MET A 241 23.29 22.59 2.96
C MET A 241 22.34 22.54 1.77
N ASP A 242 22.88 22.34 0.57
CA ASP A 242 22.13 22.11 -0.67
C ASP A 242 21.99 20.61 -1.01
N THR A 243 22.29 19.75 -0.04
CA THR A 243 22.22 18.28 -0.18
C THR A 243 20.85 17.85 -0.70
N ILE A 244 20.85 16.97 -1.71
CA ILE A 244 19.64 16.36 -2.26
C ILE A 244 19.21 15.21 -1.35
N LEU A 245 17.92 15.15 -1.01
CA LEU A 245 17.33 13.98 -0.36
C LEU A 245 16.84 13.02 -1.45
N MET A 246 17.12 11.73 -1.30
CA MET A 246 16.43 10.65 -2.00
C MET A 246 15.86 9.66 -0.98
N ALA A 247 14.65 9.16 -1.19
CA ALA A 247 14.04 8.16 -0.31
C ALA A 247 13.20 7.12 -1.08
N GLY A 248 12.48 6.28 -0.34
CA GLY A 248 11.55 5.29 -0.88
C GLY A 248 10.14 5.81 -1.09
N ASP A 249 9.24 4.85 -1.26
CA ASP A 249 7.81 5.05 -1.50
C ASP A 249 7.09 5.80 -0.38
N ALA A 250 7.59 5.76 0.86
CA ALA A 250 6.97 6.41 2.02
C ALA A 250 7.05 7.95 2.03
N LEU A 251 7.37 8.58 0.89
CA LEU A 251 7.24 10.01 0.61
C LEU A 251 6.07 10.35 -0.32
N VAL A 252 5.30 9.36 -0.79
CA VAL A 252 4.19 9.53 -1.76
C VAL A 252 2.91 10.09 -1.11
N THR A 253 3.05 11.24 -0.44
CA THR A 253 1.95 12.00 0.15
C THR A 253 2.21 13.49 0.12
N ASP A 254 1.17 14.27 -0.14
CA ASP A 254 1.21 15.74 -0.08
C ASP A 254 1.64 16.28 1.30
N GLU A 255 1.50 15.49 2.37
CA GLU A 255 1.99 15.85 3.71
C GLU A 255 3.52 16.03 3.76
N TYR A 256 4.28 15.32 2.91
CA TYR A 256 5.72 15.58 2.78
C TYR A 256 5.98 17.04 2.37
N TRP A 257 5.21 17.52 1.38
CA TRP A 257 5.32 18.89 0.92
C TRP A 257 4.75 19.89 1.93
N ALA A 258 3.71 19.53 2.67
CA ALA A 258 3.19 20.36 3.75
C ALA A 258 4.25 20.64 4.82
N ILE A 259 5.11 19.66 5.12
CA ILE A 259 6.24 19.83 6.05
C ILE A 259 7.33 20.71 5.45
N THR A 260 7.74 20.43 4.21
CA THR A 260 8.96 21.00 3.62
C THR A 260 8.74 22.31 2.86
N GLY A 261 7.59 22.48 2.23
CA GLY A 261 7.35 23.51 1.23
C GLY A 261 8.47 23.56 0.19
N LYS A 262 8.87 24.76 -0.23
CA LYS A 262 9.95 24.95 -1.21
C LYS A 262 11.31 24.39 -0.78
N LEU A 263 11.52 24.09 0.51
CA LEU A 263 12.78 23.50 0.98
C LEU A 263 12.95 22.05 0.49
N GLY A 264 11.84 21.36 0.19
CA GLY A 264 11.79 20.00 -0.36
C GLY A 264 11.88 19.93 -1.88
N GLU A 265 12.05 21.07 -2.57
CA GLU A 265 12.24 21.12 -4.02
C GLU A 265 13.46 20.28 -4.43
N GLY A 266 13.27 19.42 -5.44
CA GLY A 266 14.32 18.54 -5.95
C GLY A 266 14.50 17.24 -5.16
N THR A 267 13.74 17.00 -4.08
CA THR A 267 13.76 15.71 -3.39
C THR A 267 13.33 14.60 -4.34
N LEU A 268 14.10 13.52 -4.34
CA LEU A 268 13.83 12.33 -5.13
C LEU A 268 13.15 11.25 -4.29
N MET A 269 12.33 10.43 -4.94
CA MET A 269 11.81 9.22 -4.32
C MET A 269 11.63 8.10 -5.33
N THR A 270 11.69 6.86 -4.88
CA THR A 270 11.27 5.71 -5.69
C THR A 270 9.82 5.38 -5.40
N PHE A 271 9.06 5.07 -6.43
CA PHE A 271 7.71 4.51 -6.31
C PHE A 271 7.37 3.74 -7.58
N SER A 272 6.42 2.81 -7.53
CA SER A 272 5.88 2.20 -8.75
C SER A 272 5.18 3.26 -9.62
N PRO A 273 4.95 2.99 -10.92
CA PRO A 273 4.27 3.93 -11.80
C PRO A 273 2.92 4.37 -11.24
N ASP A 274 2.68 5.68 -11.24
CA ASP A 274 1.48 6.30 -10.66
C ASP A 274 0.20 5.69 -11.25
N PRO A 275 -0.59 4.96 -10.44
CA PRO A 275 -1.82 4.32 -10.93
C PRO A 275 -2.85 5.33 -11.41
N ARG A 276 -2.79 6.60 -10.99
CA ARG A 276 -3.70 7.65 -11.50
C ARG A 276 -3.47 7.96 -12.98
N LYS A 277 -2.28 7.66 -13.50
CA LYS A 277 -1.94 7.82 -14.92
C LYS A 277 -2.34 6.62 -15.77
N ASN A 278 -2.81 5.54 -15.14
CA ASN A 278 -3.28 4.36 -15.84
C ASN A 278 -4.67 4.61 -16.47
N PRO A 279 -4.85 4.42 -17.80
CA PRO A 279 -6.15 4.61 -18.44
C PRO A 279 -7.29 3.83 -17.79
N VAL A 280 -7.04 2.63 -17.25
CA VAL A 280 -8.09 1.83 -16.60
C VAL A 280 -8.54 2.41 -15.25
N ALA A 281 -7.73 3.27 -14.63
CA ALA A 281 -8.04 3.91 -13.35
C ALA A 281 -8.84 5.21 -13.49
N VAL A 282 -8.87 5.81 -14.69
CA VAL A 282 -9.49 7.13 -14.94
C VAL A 282 -10.91 7.25 -14.34
N PRO A 283 -11.84 6.29 -14.54
CA PRO A 283 -13.18 6.42 -13.98
C PRO A 283 -13.20 6.44 -12.44
N VAL A 284 -12.31 5.69 -11.79
CA VAL A 284 -12.20 5.67 -10.33
C VAL A 284 -11.55 6.95 -9.82
N VAL A 285 -10.51 7.44 -10.52
CA VAL A 285 -9.85 8.71 -10.21
C VAL A 285 -10.82 9.89 -10.28
N GLU A 286 -11.63 9.97 -11.34
CA GLU A 286 -12.64 11.01 -11.50
C GLU A 286 -13.71 10.94 -10.40
N LYS A 287 -14.11 9.73 -9.98
CA LYS A 287 -15.05 9.54 -8.87
C LYS A 287 -14.50 10.07 -7.55
N PHE A 288 -13.21 9.84 -7.25
CA PHE A 288 -12.56 10.42 -6.08
C PHE A 288 -12.51 11.95 -6.15
N ARG A 289 -12.08 12.50 -7.29
CA ARG A 289 -11.98 13.96 -7.50
C ARG A 289 -13.34 14.66 -7.42
N ALA A 290 -14.41 14.01 -7.88
CA ALA A 290 -15.78 14.51 -7.72
C ALA A 290 -16.23 14.63 -6.25
N LYS A 291 -15.57 13.91 -5.33
CA LYS A 291 -15.76 14.00 -3.88
C LYS A 291 -14.76 14.95 -3.20
N GLY A 292 -13.90 15.63 -3.96
CA GLY A 292 -12.82 16.47 -3.43
C GLY A 292 -11.66 15.69 -2.83
N ILE A 293 -11.51 14.40 -3.17
CA ILE A 293 -10.42 13.55 -2.71
C ILE A 293 -9.46 13.34 -3.90
N GLU A 294 -8.17 13.62 -3.70
CA GLU A 294 -7.14 13.21 -4.66
C GLU A 294 -6.66 11.80 -4.26
N PRO A 295 -6.80 10.78 -5.12
CA PRO A 295 -6.44 9.40 -4.79
C PRO A 295 -4.95 9.14 -4.99
N GLU A 296 -4.12 9.91 -4.28
CA GLU A 296 -2.68 9.80 -4.33
C GLU A 296 -2.13 8.57 -3.61
N GLY A 297 -0.85 8.27 -3.85
CA GLY A 297 -0.11 7.21 -3.16
C GLY A 297 -0.82 5.86 -3.19
N TYR A 298 -1.16 5.37 -2.00
CA TYR A 298 -1.66 4.01 -1.79
C TYR A 298 -3.18 3.86 -1.90
N THR A 299 -3.93 4.93 -2.22
CA THR A 299 -5.39 4.85 -2.38
C THR A 299 -5.80 3.84 -3.44
N LEU A 300 -5.24 3.93 -4.65
CA LEU A 300 -5.58 3.00 -5.73
C LEU A 300 -4.97 1.60 -5.52
N TYR A 301 -3.88 1.48 -4.74
CA TYR A 301 -3.34 0.17 -4.35
C TYR A 301 -4.30 -0.58 -3.43
N THR A 302 -4.86 0.09 -2.43
CA THR A 302 -5.87 -0.54 -1.55
C THR A 302 -7.15 -0.88 -2.31
N TYR A 303 -7.59 -0.01 -3.22
CA TYR A 303 -8.72 -0.32 -4.11
C TYR A 303 -8.43 -1.57 -4.97
N GLY A 304 -7.25 -1.63 -5.59
CA GLY A 304 -6.81 -2.75 -6.42
C GLY A 304 -6.68 -4.07 -5.64
N ALA A 305 -6.22 -4.03 -4.39
CA ALA A 305 -6.16 -5.21 -3.51
C ALA A 305 -7.54 -5.83 -3.29
N VAL A 306 -8.56 -5.00 -3.03
CA VAL A 306 -9.95 -5.46 -2.87
C VAL A 306 -10.50 -6.02 -4.19
N GLN A 307 -10.19 -5.38 -5.33
CA GLN A 307 -10.59 -5.91 -6.64
C GLN A 307 -10.00 -7.28 -6.93
N ALA A 308 -8.70 -7.47 -6.67
CA ALA A 308 -8.01 -8.73 -6.91
C ALA A 308 -8.64 -9.86 -6.08
N TRP A 309 -8.89 -9.62 -4.79
CA TRP A 309 -9.59 -10.58 -3.93
C TRP A 309 -11.01 -10.90 -4.41
N ALA A 310 -11.80 -9.87 -4.76
CA ALA A 310 -13.18 -10.07 -5.22
C ALA A 310 -13.25 -10.89 -6.52
N GLN A 311 -12.34 -10.62 -7.46
CA GLN A 311 -12.23 -11.38 -8.70
C GLN A 311 -11.74 -12.81 -8.46
N ALA A 312 -10.78 -13.02 -7.57
CA ALA A 312 -10.34 -14.36 -7.18
C ALA A 312 -11.46 -15.17 -6.53
N ALA A 313 -12.27 -14.55 -5.65
CA ALA A 313 -13.46 -15.17 -5.07
C ALA A 313 -14.51 -15.54 -6.14
N ALA A 314 -14.72 -14.67 -7.12
CA ALA A 314 -15.60 -14.95 -8.25
C ALA A 314 -15.09 -16.13 -9.10
N GLN A 315 -13.78 -16.17 -9.41
CA GLN A 315 -13.15 -17.27 -10.14
C GLN A 315 -13.24 -18.60 -9.37
N ALA A 316 -13.02 -18.56 -8.06
CA ALA A 316 -13.14 -19.70 -7.15
C ALA A 316 -14.60 -20.13 -6.90
N LYS A 317 -15.57 -19.28 -7.24
CA LYS A 317 -16.99 -19.41 -6.87
C LYS A 317 -17.16 -19.68 -5.38
N SER A 318 -16.31 -19.06 -4.55
CA SER A 318 -16.27 -19.30 -3.11
C SER A 318 -15.61 -18.14 -2.36
N LEU A 319 -16.02 -17.94 -1.11
CA LEU A 319 -15.32 -17.10 -0.13
C LEU A 319 -14.48 -17.92 0.86
N ASP A 320 -14.34 -19.23 0.62
CA ASP A 320 -13.43 -20.08 1.37
C ASP A 320 -11.98 -19.69 1.08
N SER A 321 -11.21 -19.46 2.15
CA SER A 321 -9.86 -18.90 2.05
C SER A 321 -8.94 -19.74 1.17
N ASP A 322 -8.91 -21.06 1.37
CA ASP A 322 -8.02 -21.95 0.64
C ASP A 322 -8.32 -21.94 -0.87
N LYS A 323 -9.60 -21.85 -1.25
CA LYS A 323 -10.02 -21.72 -2.65
C LYS A 323 -9.68 -20.36 -3.26
N VAL A 324 -9.88 -19.27 -2.52
CA VAL A 324 -9.54 -17.92 -2.99
C VAL A 324 -8.03 -17.77 -3.13
N VAL A 325 -7.24 -18.31 -2.19
CA VAL A 325 -5.77 -18.37 -2.28
C VAL A 325 -5.31 -19.13 -3.54
N ALA A 326 -5.93 -20.28 -3.85
CA ALA A 326 -5.62 -21.02 -5.06
C ALA A 326 -5.92 -20.22 -6.35
N ALA A 327 -7.03 -19.47 -6.36
CA ALA A 327 -7.37 -18.58 -7.47
C ALA A 327 -6.37 -17.41 -7.57
N LEU A 328 -6.01 -16.76 -6.45
CA LEU A 328 -5.00 -15.69 -6.43
C LEU A 328 -3.65 -16.15 -7.00
N ARG A 329 -3.23 -17.37 -6.69
CA ARG A 329 -1.93 -17.93 -7.11
C ARG A 329 -1.86 -18.38 -8.57
N SER A 330 -2.99 -18.56 -9.23
CA SER A 330 -3.06 -19.07 -10.61
C SER A 330 -3.70 -18.10 -11.59
N GLY A 331 -4.43 -17.11 -11.08
CA GLY A 331 -5.23 -16.18 -11.86
C GLY A 331 -4.49 -14.90 -12.25
N THR A 332 -5.19 -14.11 -13.05
CA THR A 332 -4.88 -12.71 -13.32
C THR A 332 -6.14 -11.89 -13.09
N PHE A 333 -5.97 -10.63 -12.73
CA PHE A 333 -7.02 -9.76 -12.23
C PHE A 333 -6.95 -8.38 -12.88
N ASP A 334 -8.06 -7.91 -13.42
CA ASP A 334 -8.18 -6.61 -14.06
C ASP A 334 -8.51 -5.56 -13.01
N THR A 335 -7.49 -4.82 -12.54
CA THR A 335 -7.63 -3.85 -11.44
C THR A 335 -7.33 -2.43 -11.91
N VAL A 336 -7.56 -1.43 -11.05
CA VAL A 336 -7.11 -0.04 -11.28
C VAL A 336 -5.59 0.08 -11.41
N LEU A 337 -4.82 -0.91 -10.92
CA LEU A 337 -3.37 -0.99 -11.12
C LEU A 337 -2.99 -1.56 -12.50
N GLY A 338 -3.98 -1.92 -13.32
CA GLY A 338 -3.82 -2.69 -14.54
C GLY A 338 -4.10 -4.17 -14.31
N LYS A 339 -3.73 -4.99 -15.29
CA LYS A 339 -3.84 -6.44 -15.19
C LYS A 339 -2.69 -6.99 -14.36
N ILE A 340 -3.00 -7.53 -13.19
CA ILE A 340 -2.02 -8.03 -12.23
C ILE A 340 -2.20 -9.53 -11.97
N GLY A 341 -1.15 -10.19 -11.50
CA GLY A 341 -1.18 -11.54 -10.93
C GLY A 341 -0.20 -11.62 -9.76
N PHE A 342 -0.02 -12.80 -9.19
CA PHE A 342 0.90 -13.03 -8.07
C PHE A 342 1.84 -14.20 -8.36
N ASP A 343 3.09 -14.07 -7.94
CA ASP A 343 4.06 -15.14 -8.05
C ASP A 343 3.89 -16.22 -6.96
N ALA A 344 4.79 -17.20 -6.94
CA ALA A 344 4.76 -18.29 -5.96
C ALA A 344 4.96 -17.83 -4.50
N LYS A 345 5.48 -16.63 -4.25
CA LYS A 345 5.62 -16.06 -2.90
C LYS A 345 4.38 -15.26 -2.51
N GLY A 346 3.63 -14.74 -3.47
CA GLY A 346 2.53 -13.79 -3.28
C GLY A 346 2.90 -12.35 -3.65
N ASP A 347 4.03 -12.16 -4.33
CA ASP A 347 4.46 -10.86 -4.85
C ASP A 347 3.74 -10.54 -6.15
N VAL A 348 3.29 -9.31 -6.32
CA VAL A 348 2.59 -8.89 -7.53
C VAL A 348 3.49 -8.94 -8.76
N THR A 349 2.93 -9.36 -9.89
CA THR A 349 3.52 -9.16 -11.21
C THR A 349 3.18 -7.74 -11.71
N ALA A 350 3.84 -6.73 -11.14
CA ALA A 350 3.65 -5.32 -11.48
C ALA A 350 4.86 -4.74 -12.22
N PRO A 351 4.69 -3.60 -12.92
CA PRO A 351 5.82 -2.79 -13.37
C PRO A 351 6.75 -2.42 -12.20
N GLY A 352 8.06 -2.44 -12.45
CA GLY A 352 9.08 -2.10 -11.46
C GLY A 352 9.04 -0.64 -11.01
N TYR A 353 9.82 -0.33 -9.96
CA TYR A 353 9.97 1.02 -9.44
C TYR A 353 10.56 1.98 -10.48
N VAL A 354 10.17 3.24 -10.39
CA VAL A 354 10.76 4.38 -11.12
C VAL A 354 11.11 5.49 -10.12
N VAL A 355 11.89 6.47 -10.58
CA VAL A 355 12.28 7.62 -9.74
C VAL A 355 11.39 8.83 -10.06
N TYR A 356 10.89 9.45 -9.00
CA TYR A 356 10.11 10.69 -9.00
C TYR A 356 10.93 11.83 -8.42
N VAL A 357 10.52 13.06 -8.74
CA VAL A 357 11.05 14.29 -8.16
C VAL A 357 9.91 15.15 -7.64
N TRP A 358 10.07 15.66 -6.42
CA TRP A 358 9.21 16.70 -5.85
C TRP A 358 9.57 18.06 -6.43
N LYS A 359 8.57 18.74 -7.00
CA LYS A 359 8.67 20.04 -7.63
C LYS A 359 7.36 20.80 -7.57
N ASP A 360 7.40 22.07 -7.18
CA ASP A 360 6.25 22.98 -7.20
C ASP A 360 5.00 22.42 -6.47
N GLY A 361 5.21 21.71 -5.36
CA GLY A 361 4.12 21.11 -4.58
C GLY A 361 3.54 19.82 -5.12
N LYS A 362 4.18 19.22 -6.11
CA LYS A 362 3.76 17.95 -6.71
C LYS A 362 4.97 17.04 -6.90
N TYR A 363 4.71 15.77 -7.18
CA TYR A 363 5.73 14.84 -7.64
C TYR A 363 5.36 14.27 -9.00
N ASP A 364 6.37 14.11 -9.86
CA ASP A 364 6.25 13.41 -11.13
C ASP A 364 7.55 12.65 -11.42
N TYR A 365 7.54 11.77 -12.42
CA TYR A 365 8.70 11.02 -12.89
C TYR A 365 9.85 11.98 -13.19
N VAL A 366 11.06 11.58 -12.80
CA VAL A 366 12.27 12.24 -13.30
C VAL A 366 12.28 12.07 -14.82
N SER A 367 12.23 13.18 -15.56
CA SER A 367 12.35 13.14 -17.02
C SER A 367 13.70 12.50 -17.40
N SER A 368 13.69 11.44 -18.21
CA SER A 368 14.90 10.95 -18.84
C SER A 368 15.50 12.08 -19.68
N LYS A 369 16.68 12.57 -19.31
CA LYS A 369 17.46 13.48 -20.15
C LYS A 369 18.31 12.69 -21.12
#